data_AF-F4CF53-F1
#
_entry.id   AF-F4CF53-F1
#
_cell.length_a   1.000
_cell.length_b   1.000
_cell.length_c   1.000
_cell.angle_alpha   90.00
_cell.angle_beta   90.00
_cell.angle_gamma   90.00
#
_symmetry.space_group_name_H-M   'P 1'
#
loop_
_entity.id
_entity.type
_entity.pdbx_description
1 polymer ?
#
loop_
_entity_poly.entity_id
_entity_poly.type
_entity_poly.pdbx_seq_one_letter_code
_entity_poly.pdbx_strand_id
1 'polypeptide(L)'
;MKIGENIKEIREKEKGLHKEDVAKALGITVKAYSNIENNIADVTVSRLYELSEIFGVAPEYILNYQDKATYTNHFNNYDGNQGVNIMYQGCSSDQIKNLEERVDKSKKDANRLQARVQTRNN
;
A
#
# COMPACT_ATOMS: atom_id res chain seq x y z
N MET A 1 27.62 -11.94 -5.46
CA MET A 1 26.53 -11.09 -5.98
C MET A 1 25.56 -12.02 -6.67
N LYS A 2 24.28 -12.03 -6.30
CA LYS A 2 23.29 -12.92 -6.88
C LYS A 2 22.37 -12.12 -7.81
N ILE A 3 22.84 -11.88 -9.04
CA ILE A 3 22.13 -11.01 -9.99
C ILE A 3 20.75 -11.54 -10.35
N GLY A 4 20.55 -12.86 -10.31
CA GLY A 4 19.25 -13.50 -10.53
C GLY A 4 18.20 -13.10 -9.50
N GLU A 5 18.60 -12.94 -8.22
CA GLU A 5 17.69 -12.50 -7.17
C GLU A 5 17.25 -11.05 -7.44
N ASN A 6 18.18 -10.17 -7.83
CA ASN A 6 17.86 -8.78 -8.21
C ASN A 6 16.88 -8.72 -9.39
N ILE A 7 17.12 -9.51 -10.44
CA ILE A 7 16.23 -9.58 -11.62
C ILE A 7 14.82 -10.01 -11.20
N LYS A 8 14.72 -11.01 -10.33
CA LYS A 8 13.44 -11.49 -9.81
C LYS A 8 12.72 -10.40 -9.01
N GLU A 9 13.43 -9.73 -8.12
CA GLU A 9 12.87 -8.66 -7.28
C GLU A 9 12.34 -7.49 -8.12
N ILE A 10 13.14 -7.02 -9.08
CA ILE A 10 12.73 -5.95 -10.00
C ILE A 10 11.49 -6.37 -10.78
N ARG A 11 11.47 -7.62 -11.30
CA ARG A 11 10.32 -8.13 -12.05
C ARG A 11 9.06 -8.19 -11.19
N GLU A 12 9.13 -8.74 -9.97
CA GLU A 12 7.96 -8.98 -9.11
C GLU A 12 7.50 -7.72 -8.37
N LYS A 13 8.43 -7.01 -7.70
CA LYS A 13 8.10 -5.92 -6.78
C LYS A 13 7.91 -4.58 -7.49
N GLU A 14 8.72 -4.28 -8.51
CA GLU A 14 8.67 -2.97 -9.18
C GLU A 14 7.86 -2.96 -10.46
N LYS A 15 8.01 -4.01 -11.28
CA LYS A 15 7.37 -4.06 -12.61
C LYS A 15 6.08 -4.87 -12.62
N GLY A 16 5.91 -5.81 -11.68
CA GLY A 16 4.74 -6.69 -11.62
C GLY A 16 4.55 -7.57 -12.87
N LEU A 17 5.65 -7.93 -13.55
CA LEU A 17 5.60 -8.70 -14.81
C LEU A 17 5.58 -10.21 -14.54
N HIS A 18 4.91 -10.96 -15.40
CA HIS A 18 4.96 -12.43 -15.37
C HIS A 18 6.27 -12.95 -16.00
N LYS A 19 6.69 -14.15 -15.61
CA LYS A 19 7.92 -14.77 -16.13
C LYS A 19 7.80 -15.05 -17.63
N GLU A 20 6.60 -15.42 -18.05
CA GLU A 20 6.22 -15.72 -19.43
C GLU A 20 6.46 -14.51 -20.35
N ASP A 21 6.09 -13.30 -19.89
CA ASP A 21 6.22 -12.07 -20.67
C ASP A 21 7.69 -11.71 -20.89
N VAL A 22 8.49 -11.76 -19.83
CA VAL A 22 9.94 -11.45 -19.89
C VAL A 22 10.68 -12.50 -20.70
N ALA A 23 10.36 -13.78 -20.52
CA ALA A 23 10.95 -14.87 -21.30
C ALA A 23 10.64 -14.73 -22.80
N LYS A 24 9.39 -14.36 -23.13
CA LYS A 24 8.97 -14.10 -24.52
C LYS A 24 9.72 -12.91 -25.12
N ALA A 25 9.88 -11.82 -24.37
CA ALA A 25 10.62 -10.64 -24.83
C ALA A 25 12.12 -10.95 -25.06
N LEU A 26 12.72 -11.81 -24.23
CA LEU A 26 14.08 -12.31 -24.40
C LEU A 26 14.22 -13.38 -25.50
N GLY A 27 13.13 -13.94 -26.01
CA GLY A 27 13.15 -15.04 -26.97
C GLY A 27 13.71 -16.34 -26.37
N ILE A 28 13.52 -16.57 -25.07
CA ILE A 28 13.96 -17.78 -24.36
C ILE A 28 12.78 -18.54 -23.75
N THR A 29 13.02 -19.76 -23.30
CA THR A 29 11.98 -20.52 -22.58
C THR A 29 11.78 -19.95 -21.17
N VAL A 30 10.55 -20.06 -20.65
CA VAL A 30 10.22 -19.66 -19.27
C VAL A 30 11.10 -20.38 -18.24
N LYS A 31 11.45 -21.65 -18.51
CA LYS A 31 12.37 -22.42 -17.68
C LYS A 31 13.78 -21.84 -17.70
N ALA A 32 14.30 -21.45 -18.87
CA ALA A 32 15.60 -20.79 -18.98
C ALA A 32 15.61 -19.46 -18.23
N TYR A 33 14.55 -18.65 -18.38
CA TYR A 33 14.41 -17.41 -17.61
C TYR A 33 14.35 -17.66 -16.09
N SER A 34 13.59 -18.66 -15.65
CA SER A 34 13.55 -19.01 -14.22
C SER A 34 14.89 -19.51 -13.69
N ASN A 35 15.72 -20.15 -14.52
CA ASN A 35 17.08 -20.52 -14.12
C ASN A 35 17.98 -19.30 -13.92
N ILE A 36 17.80 -18.24 -14.73
CA ILE A 36 18.50 -16.96 -14.54
C ILE A 36 18.10 -16.34 -13.20
N GLU A 37 16.79 -16.23 -12.92
CA GLU A 37 16.29 -15.68 -11.65
C GLU A 37 16.77 -16.46 -10.42
N ASN A 38 16.90 -17.77 -10.54
CA ASN A 38 17.35 -18.64 -9.45
C ASN A 38 18.88 -18.74 -9.34
N ASN A 39 19.64 -17.96 -10.12
CA ASN A 39 21.11 -18.02 -10.21
C ASN A 39 21.66 -19.42 -10.56
N ILE A 40 20.89 -20.22 -11.29
CA ILE A 40 21.32 -21.52 -11.83
C ILE A 40 22.10 -21.29 -13.13
N ALA A 41 21.71 -20.28 -13.91
CA ALA A 41 22.38 -19.86 -15.12
C ALA A 41 22.89 -18.42 -14.97
N ASP A 42 24.14 -18.19 -15.36
CA ASP A 42 24.71 -16.85 -15.38
C ASP A 42 24.10 -16.00 -16.50
N VAL A 43 23.95 -14.70 -16.23
CA VAL A 43 23.49 -13.74 -17.23
C VAL A 43 24.70 -13.16 -17.96
N THR A 44 24.67 -13.19 -19.29
CA THR A 44 25.70 -12.51 -20.09
C THR A 44 25.45 -11.00 -20.08
N VAL A 45 26.50 -10.22 -20.38
CA VAL A 45 26.39 -8.76 -20.47
C VAL A 45 25.32 -8.34 -21.48
N SER A 46 25.27 -8.97 -22.66
CA SER A 46 24.23 -8.67 -23.66
C SER A 46 22.83 -8.90 -23.13
N ARG A 47 22.60 -9.99 -22.37
CA ARG A 47 21.30 -10.29 -21.77
C ARG A 47 20.93 -9.33 -20.65
N LEU A 48 21.92 -8.83 -19.91
CA LEU A 48 21.69 -7.77 -18.92
C LEU A 48 21.17 -6.49 -19.58
N TYR A 49 21.71 -6.10 -20.74
CA TYR A 49 21.21 -4.95 -21.50
C TYR A 49 19.78 -5.18 -22.00
N GLU A 50 19.48 -6.33 -22.60
CA GLU A 50 18.12 -6.67 -23.03
C GLU A 50 17.12 -6.63 -21.85
N LEU A 51 17.49 -7.18 -20.70
CA LEU A 51 16.68 -7.11 -19.48
C LEU A 51 16.47 -5.67 -18.99
N SER A 52 17.51 -4.84 -19.08
CA SER A 52 17.43 -3.43 -18.70
C SER A 52 16.45 -2.66 -19.58
N GLU A 53 16.39 -2.97 -20.88
CA GLU A 53 15.42 -2.40 -21.82
C GLU A 53 14.00 -2.88 -21.49
N ILE A 54 13.81 -4.18 -21.24
CA ILE A 54 12.50 -4.75 -20.87
C ILE A 54 11.97 -4.12 -19.58
N PHE A 55 12.84 -3.93 -18.59
CA PHE A 55 12.46 -3.33 -17.32
C PHE A 55 12.42 -1.80 -17.36
N GLY A 56 12.97 -1.15 -18.40
CA GLY A 56 13.08 0.30 -18.49
C GLY A 56 13.91 0.90 -17.36
N VAL A 57 15.03 0.24 -17.01
CA VAL A 57 15.99 0.68 -15.98
C VAL A 57 17.41 0.63 -16.56
N ALA A 58 18.35 1.29 -15.91
CA ALA A 58 19.76 1.18 -16.31
C ALA A 58 20.34 -0.21 -15.94
N PRO A 59 21.27 -0.79 -16.71
CA PRO A 59 21.93 -2.05 -16.36
C PRO A 59 22.58 -2.02 -14.97
N GLU A 60 23.16 -0.87 -14.59
CA GLU A 60 23.78 -0.64 -13.29
C GLU A 60 22.76 -0.72 -12.15
N TYR A 61 21.49 -0.41 -12.42
CA TYR A 61 20.40 -0.55 -11.45
C TYR A 61 20.16 -2.01 -11.11
N ILE A 62 20.19 -2.91 -12.10
CA ILE A 62 20.02 -4.35 -11.88
C ILE A 62 21.21 -4.91 -11.08
N LEU A 63 22.43 -4.45 -11.39
CA LEU A 63 23.66 -4.88 -10.71
C LEU A 63 23.71 -4.43 -9.25
N ASN A 64 23.35 -3.17 -9.00
CA ASN A 64 23.43 -2.54 -7.69
C ASN A 64 22.07 -2.51 -6.98
N TYR A 65 21.11 -3.32 -7.43
CA TYR A 65 19.79 -3.36 -6.83
C TYR A 65 19.94 -3.67 -5.33
N GLN A 66 19.50 -2.71 -4.53
CA GLN A 66 19.37 -2.87 -3.09
C GLN A 66 17.88 -2.91 -2.83
N ASP A 67 17.44 -3.93 -2.08
CA ASP A 67 16.05 -3.99 -1.65
C ASP A 67 15.73 -2.67 -0.95
N LYS A 68 14.66 -1.98 -1.38
CA LYS A 68 14.26 -0.73 -0.74
C LYS A 68 14.08 -1.04 0.74
N ALA A 69 14.80 -0.32 1.60
CA ALA A 69 14.66 -0.46 3.03
C ALA A 69 13.17 -0.34 3.39
N THR A 70 12.55 -1.47 3.71
CA THR A 70 11.19 -1.52 4.21
C THR A 70 11.27 -0.92 5.61
N TYR A 71 10.85 0.33 5.74
CA TYR A 71 10.67 0.95 7.04
C TYR A 71 9.44 0.32 7.69
N THR A 72 9.66 -0.81 8.35
CA THR A 72 8.63 -1.45 9.17
C THR A 72 8.63 -0.73 10.51
N ASN A 73 7.72 0.23 10.69
CA ASN A 73 7.52 0.85 11.99
C ASN A 73 6.98 -0.21 12.96
N HIS A 74 7.85 -0.73 13.82
CA HIS A 74 7.46 -1.68 14.86
C HIS A 74 6.97 -0.88 16.08
N PHE A 75 5.65 -0.79 16.25
CA PHE A 75 5.06 -0.15 17.42
C PHE A 75 5.05 -1.15 18.59
N ASN A 76 6.02 -1.03 19.49
CA ASN A 76 6.01 -1.76 20.75
C ASN A 76 4.96 -1.14 21.69
N ASN A 77 3.75 -1.69 21.70
CA ASN A 77 2.81 -1.41 22.79
C ASN A 77 3.28 -2.19 24.01
N TYR A 78 3.89 -1.47 24.96
CA TYR A 78 4.14 -2.01 26.28
C TYR A 78 2.82 -2.38 26.95
N ASP A 79 2.81 -3.48 27.70
CA ASP A 79 1.63 -3.99 28.39
C ASP A 79 0.99 -2.87 29.23
N GLY A 80 -0.26 -2.52 28.91
CA GLY A 80 -0.99 -1.40 29.50
C GLY A 80 -1.15 -0.15 28.62
N ASN A 81 -0.43 -0.01 27.50
CA ASN A 81 -0.73 1.01 26.50
C ASN A 81 -1.65 0.40 25.41
N GLN A 82 -2.96 0.57 25.59
CA GLN A 82 -3.96 0.27 24.56
C GLN A 82 -3.74 1.27 23.40
N GLY A 83 -2.87 0.88 22.47
CA GLY A 83 -2.33 1.75 21.44
C GLY A 83 -3.39 2.58 20.74
N VAL A 84 -3.28 3.90 20.89
CA VAL A 84 -3.88 4.84 19.95
C VAL A 84 -3.02 4.81 18.68
N ASN A 85 -3.10 3.69 17.96
CA ASN A 85 -3.05 3.79 16.51
C ASN A 85 -4.32 4.55 16.13
N ILE A 86 -4.21 5.57 15.29
CA ILE A 86 -5.34 6.36 14.81
C ILE A 86 -6.22 5.44 13.93
N MET A 87 -6.96 4.51 14.54
CA MET A 87 -7.89 3.63 13.82
C MET A 87 -9.26 4.28 13.61
N TYR A 88 -9.49 5.45 14.20
CA TYR A 88 -10.73 6.18 14.02
C TYR A 88 -10.50 7.70 14.03
N GLN A 89 -10.31 8.32 12.86
CA GLN A 89 -10.50 9.76 12.69
C GLN A 89 -12.00 10.07 12.59
N GLY A 90 -12.77 9.85 13.66
CA GLY A 90 -14.21 10.05 13.65
C GLY A 90 -14.88 9.91 15.03
N CYS A 91 -16.20 10.06 15.08
CA CYS A 91 -17.01 9.75 16.26
C CYS A 91 -17.48 8.29 16.22
N SER A 92 -17.38 7.55 17.32
CA SER A 92 -17.91 6.18 17.39
C SER A 92 -19.43 6.15 17.15
N SER A 93 -19.97 5.00 16.75
CA SER A 93 -21.42 4.83 16.51
C SER A 93 -22.27 5.25 17.72
N ASP A 94 -21.80 4.98 18.94
CA ASP A 94 -22.48 5.39 20.17
C ASP A 94 -22.40 6.90 20.40
N GLN A 95 -21.27 7.53 20.07
CA GLN A 95 -21.12 8.98 20.12
C GLN A 95 -22.02 9.68 19.10
N ILE A 96 -22.14 9.14 17.88
CA ILE A 96 -23.04 9.64 16.84
C ILE A 96 -24.50 9.56 17.33
N LYS A 97 -24.91 8.40 17.85
CA LYS A 97 -26.27 8.20 18.36
C LYS A 97 -26.62 9.18 19.49
N ASN A 98 -25.70 9.38 20.44
CA ASN A 98 -25.92 10.34 21.53
C ASN A 98 -26.07 11.79 21.01
N LEU A 99 -25.25 12.18 20.04
CA LEU A 99 -25.33 13.50 19.41
C LEU A 99 -26.65 13.70 18.67
N GLU A 100 -27.12 12.71 17.93
CA GLU A 100 -28.42 12.74 17.24
C GLU A 100 -29.58 12.93 18.23
N GLU A 101 -29.59 12.19 19.33
CA GLU A 101 -30.62 12.32 20.38
C GLU A 101 -30.63 13.72 21.01
N ARG A 102 -29.44 14.29 21.27
CA ARG A 102 -29.31 15.66 21.81
C ARG A 102 -29.82 16.71 20.82
N VAL A 103 -29.51 16.55 19.54
CA VAL A 103 -29.99 17.45 18.48
C VAL A 103 -31.51 17.40 18.36
N ASP A 104 -32.11 16.20 18.39
CA ASP A 104 -33.56 16.05 18.32
C ASP A 104 -34.27 16.70 19.50
N LYS A 105 -33.76 16.49 20.73
CA LYS A 105 -34.29 17.16 21.92
C LYS A 105 -34.21 18.68 21.81
N SER A 106 -33.05 19.21 21.39
CA SER A 106 -32.85 20.64 21.23
C SER A 106 -33.82 21.26 20.20
N LYS A 107 -34.10 20.55 19.10
CA LYS A 107 -35.07 21.00 18.09
C LYS A 107 -36.49 21.07 18.65
N LYS A 108 -36.91 20.05 19.41
CA LYS A 108 -38.23 20.03 20.06
C LYS A 108 -38.39 21.17 21.06
N ASP A 109 -37.38 21.42 21.88
CA ASP A 109 -37.40 22.50 22.86
C ASP A 109 -37.45 23.88 22.17
N ALA A 110 -36.68 24.08 21.09
CA ALA A 110 -36.72 25.30 20.29
C ALA A 110 -38.11 25.54 19.68
N ASN A 111 -38.74 24.52 19.11
CA ASN A 111 -40.10 24.62 18.55
C ASN A 111 -41.13 24.99 19.62
N ARG A 112 -41.03 24.40 20.82
CA ARG A 112 -41.91 24.71 21.95
C ARG A 112 -41.74 26.15 22.43
N LEU A 113 -40.50 26.64 22.49
CA LEU A 113 -40.19 28.02 22.84
C LEU A 113 -40.73 29.00 21.79
N GLN A 114 -40.54 28.70 20.51
CA GLN A 114 -41.09 29.51 19.41
C GLN A 114 -42.62 29.58 19.47
N ALA A 115 -43.30 28.45 19.69
CA ALA A 115 -44.75 28.43 19.85
C ALA A 115 -45.21 29.31 21.04
N ARG A 116 -44.51 29.25 22.18
CA ARG A 116 -44.80 30.09 23.35
C ARG A 116 -44.60 31.58 23.08
N VAL A 117 -43.56 31.94 22.33
CA VAL A 117 -43.30 33.34 21.96
C VAL A 117 -44.36 33.85 21.00
N GLN A 118 -44.77 33.06 20.01
CA GLN A 118 -45.85 33.41 19.08
C GLN A 118 -47.19 33.59 19.82
N THR A 119 -47.50 32.73 20.80
CA THR A 119 -48.72 32.89 21.61
C THR A 119 -48.69 34.06 22.59
N ARG A 120 -47.52 34.63 22.91
CA ARG A 120 -47.41 35.84 23.77
C ARG A 120 -47.42 37.14 22.97
N ASN A 121 -47.16 37.08 21.66
CA ASN A 121 -47.09 38.25 20.78
C ASN A 121 -48.37 38.46 19.94
N ASN A 122 -49.36 37.57 20.08
CA ASN A 122 -50.75 37.73 19.63
C ASN A 122 -51.63 38.06 20.84
#